data_AF-A0ABD0RHS9-F1
#
_entry.id   AF-A0ABD0RHS9-F1
#
_cell.length_a   1.000
_cell.length_b   1.000
_cell.length_c   1.000
_cell.angle_alpha   90.00
_cell.angle_beta   90.00
_cell.angle_gamma   90.00
#
_symmetry.space_group_name_H-M   'P 1'
#
loop_
_entity.id
_entity.type
_entity.pdbx_description
1 polymer ?
#
loop_
_entity_poly.entity_id
_entity_poly.type
_entity_poly.pdbx_seq_one_letter_code
_entity_poly.pdbx_strand_id
1 'polypeptide(L)'
;VIVDPEIVPPSPEDMLKNRVGVLKCKASADSAGFTKITIKANKNVIANKSADEYFQNRKTVELDAPINYEEWSNGTEFTCTVEHRELAEPKEKTFSREN
;
A
#
# COMPACT_ATOMS: atom_id res chain seq x y z
N VAL A 1 0.61 18.94 -7.06
CA VAL A 1 1.17 17.58 -6.86
C VAL A 1 0.17 16.54 -7.33
N ILE A 2 0.62 15.57 -8.13
CA ILE A 2 -0.15 14.37 -8.48
C ILE A 2 0.51 13.21 -7.72
N VAL A 3 -0.29 12.43 -7.00
CA VAL A 3 0.15 11.21 -6.31
C VAL A 3 -0.66 10.05 -6.86
N ASP A 4 0.03 9.06 -7.41
CA ASP A 4 -0.56 7.86 -7.98
C ASP A 4 -0.17 6.63 -7.13
N PRO A 5 -1.09 6.18 -6.24
CA PRO A 5 -0.94 4.95 -5.50
C PRO A 5 -1.32 3.71 -6.33
N GLU A 6 -0.38 2.78 -6.43
CA GLU A 6 -0.50 1.48 -7.06
C GLU A 6 -0.39 0.37 -6.00
N ILE A 7 -1.32 -0.58 -6.02
CA ILE A 7 -1.28 -1.76 -5.15
C ILE A 7 -0.88 -2.94 -6.01
N VAL A 8 0.24 -3.57 -5.64
CA VAL A 8 0.74 -4.80 -6.25
C VAL A 8 0.33 -5.97 -5.36
N PRO A 9 -0.55 -6.86 -5.84
CA PRO A 9 -0.97 -8.03 -5.08
C PRO A 9 0.19 -9.02 -4.90
N PRO A 10 0.12 -9.89 -3.87
CA PRO A 10 1.10 -10.94 -3.68
C PRO A 10 1.09 -11.96 -4.83
N SER A 11 2.21 -12.66 -5.00
CA SER A 11 2.29 -13.77 -5.97
C SER A 11 1.28 -14.87 -5.61
N PRO A 12 0.43 -15.31 -6.55
CA PRO A 12 -0.53 -16.39 -6.30
C PRO A 12 0.17 -17.71 -5.97
N GLU A 13 1.36 -17.96 -6.50
CA GLU A 13 2.15 -19.16 -6.20
C GLU A 13 2.56 -19.24 -4.72
N ASP A 14 3.12 -18.15 -4.18
CA ASP A 14 3.45 -18.04 -2.75
C ASP A 14 2.20 -18.15 -1.88
N MET A 15 1.11 -17.54 -2.31
CA MET A 15 -0.16 -17.62 -1.60
C MET A 15 -0.74 -19.02 -1.59
N LEU A 16 -0.63 -19.77 -2.69
CA LEU A 16 -1.14 -21.14 -2.76
C LEU A 16 -0.23 -22.13 -2.02
N LYS A 17 1.10 -21.93 -2.10
CA LYS A 17 2.10 -22.89 -1.61
C LYS A 17 2.50 -22.63 -0.15
N ASN A 18 2.81 -21.39 0.18
CA ASN A 18 3.29 -20.98 1.51
C ASN A 18 2.16 -20.47 2.41
N ARG A 19 0.97 -20.22 1.85
CA ARG A 19 -0.17 -19.56 2.52
C ARG A 19 0.15 -18.17 3.10
N VAL A 20 1.28 -17.59 2.70
CA VAL A 20 1.77 -16.28 3.13
C VAL A 20 2.25 -15.53 1.89
N GLY A 21 1.91 -14.25 1.82
CA GLY A 21 2.19 -13.38 0.68
C GLY A 21 2.50 -11.98 1.17
N VAL A 22 3.12 -11.18 0.32
CA VAL A 22 3.45 -9.79 0.65
C VAL A 22 2.75 -8.89 -0.35
N LEU A 23 1.84 -8.06 0.14
CA LEU A 23 1.18 -7.03 -0.65
C LEU A 23 2.06 -5.79 -0.63
N LYS A 24 2.38 -5.25 -1.81
CA LYS A 24 3.21 -4.05 -1.91
C LYS A 24 2.33 -2.89 -2.35
N CYS A 25 2.35 -1.79 -1.62
CA CYS A 25 1.83 -0.54 -2.13
C CYS A 25 2.98 0.34 -2.59
N LYS A 26 2.93 0.81 -3.83
CA LYS A 26 3.84 1.78 -4.41
C LYS A 26 3.08 3.09 -4.60
N ALA A 27 3.69 4.21 -4.24
CA ALA A 27 3.12 5.52 -4.48
C ALA A 27 4.13 6.38 -5.21
N SER A 28 3.71 6.94 -6.33
CA SER A 28 4.53 7.79 -7.20
C SER A 28 3.99 9.21 -7.20
N ALA A 29 4.87 10.20 -7.05
CA ALA A 29 4.50 11.61 -7.07
C ALA A 29 5.48 12.43 -7.91
N ASP A 30 5.00 13.55 -8.46
CA ASP A 30 5.84 14.45 -9.26
C ASP A 30 6.84 15.25 -8.39
N SER A 31 6.48 15.49 -7.12
CA SER A 31 7.32 16.12 -6.10
C SER A 31 7.66 15.15 -4.97
N ALA A 32 8.75 15.44 -4.26
CA ALA A 32 9.09 14.76 -3.01
C ALA A 32 8.41 15.44 -1.82
N GLY A 33 7.94 14.64 -0.86
CA GLY A 33 7.21 15.14 0.29
C GLY A 33 6.18 14.20 0.88
N PHE A 34 6.35 12.89 0.72
CA PHE A 34 5.47 11.91 1.38
C PHE A 34 5.60 12.03 2.90
N THR A 35 4.47 12.14 3.57
CA THR A 35 4.39 12.29 5.02
C THR A 35 3.96 10.99 5.71
N LYS A 36 3.20 10.14 5.02
CA LYS A 36 2.79 8.84 5.56
C LYS A 36 2.28 7.94 4.46
N ILE A 37 2.48 6.64 4.62
CA ILE A 37 1.86 5.60 3.79
C ILE A 37 1.27 4.54 4.73
N THR A 38 0.06 4.08 4.44
CA THR A 38 -0.67 3.13 5.28
C THR A 38 -1.38 2.14 4.39
N ILE A 39 -1.27 0.85 4.68
CA ILE A 39 -2.01 -0.22 4.03
C ILE A 39 -3.00 -0.79 5.04
N LYS A 40 -4.26 -0.80 4.64
CA LYS A 40 -5.37 -1.40 5.38
C LYS A 40 -5.89 -2.61 4.63
N ALA A 41 -6.19 -3.68 5.35
CA ALA A 41 -6.90 -4.85 4.85
C ALA A 41 -8.24 -4.92 5.61
N ASN A 42 -9.37 -4.85 4.89
CA ASN A 42 -10.70 -4.89 5.49
C ASN A 42 -10.90 -3.86 6.64
N LYS A 43 -10.39 -2.63 6.43
CA LYS A 43 -10.32 -1.54 7.42
C LYS A 43 -9.30 -1.71 8.56
N ASN A 44 -8.66 -2.87 8.69
CA ASN A 44 -7.62 -3.11 9.68
C ASN A 44 -6.24 -2.68 9.15
N VAL A 45 -5.46 -1.95 9.94
CA VAL A 45 -4.13 -1.48 9.50
C VAL A 45 -3.13 -2.63 9.61
N ILE A 46 -2.66 -3.14 8.47
CA ILE A 46 -1.69 -4.25 8.41
C ILE A 46 -0.24 -3.78 8.25
N ALA A 47 -0.05 -2.60 7.64
CA ALA A 47 1.25 -1.96 7.55
C ALA A 47 1.10 -0.45 7.53
N ASN A 48 2.01 0.28 8.16
CA ASN A 48 2.06 1.72 8.07
C ASN A 48 3.51 2.19 8.21
N LYS A 49 3.81 3.32 7.57
CA LYS A 49 5.11 3.97 7.64
C LYS A 49 4.94 5.47 7.57
N SER A 50 5.57 6.17 8.50
CA SER A 50 5.52 7.63 8.65
C SER A 50 6.63 8.32 7.86
N ALA A 51 6.61 9.66 7.88
CA ALA A 51 7.61 10.51 7.24
C ALA A 51 8.99 10.22 7.84
N ASP A 52 9.80 9.47 7.11
CA ASP A 52 11.24 9.38 7.34
C ASP A 52 11.98 10.23 6.30
N GLU A 53 13.26 10.52 6.53
CA GLU A 53 14.13 11.18 5.53
C GLU A 53 14.06 10.49 4.17
N TYR A 54 13.86 9.17 4.16
CA TYR A 54 13.66 8.36 2.96
C TYR A 54 12.38 8.71 2.18
N PHE A 55 11.28 9.00 2.87
CA PHE A 55 9.97 9.32 2.26
C PHE A 55 9.89 10.77 1.79
N GLN A 56 10.47 11.68 2.56
CA GLN A 56 10.40 13.11 2.26
C GLN A 56 11.29 13.53 1.09
N ASN A 57 12.40 12.81 0.86
CA ASN A 57 13.35 13.11 -0.21
C ASN A 57 13.08 12.32 -1.51
N ARG A 58 12.17 11.34 -1.49
CA ARG A 58 11.84 10.54 -2.67
C ARG A 58 10.53 10.98 -3.30
N LYS A 59 10.50 10.83 -4.62
CA LYS A 59 9.32 10.96 -5.47
C LYS A 59 8.51 9.66 -5.56
N THR A 60 9.11 8.55 -5.15
CA THR A 60 8.48 7.22 -5.16
C THR A 60 8.76 6.52 -3.85
N VAL A 61 7.72 5.96 -3.26
CA VAL A 61 7.79 5.22 -2.00
C VAL A 61 7.06 3.89 -2.14
N GLU A 62 7.55 2.90 -1.40
CA GLU A 62 6.94 1.57 -1.38
C GLU A 62 6.80 1.08 0.06
N LEU A 63 5.72 0.34 0.31
CA LEU A 63 5.42 -0.27 1.59
C LEU A 63 5.02 -1.73 1.38
N ASP A 64 5.75 -2.63 2.02
CA ASP A 64 5.45 -4.05 2.06
C ASP A 64 4.53 -4.36 3.26
N ALA A 65 3.46 -5.11 3.01
CA ALA A 65 2.54 -5.58 4.02
C ALA A 65 2.43 -7.11 3.94
N PRO A 66 2.93 -7.85 4.94
CA PRO A 66 2.77 -9.30 4.98
C PRO A 66 1.30 -9.65 5.23
N ILE A 67 0.74 -10.50 4.40
CA ILE A 67 -0.65 -10.97 4.46
C ILE A 67 -0.70 -12.49 4.35
N ASN A 68 -1.75 -13.08 4.92
CA ASN A 68 -1.98 -14.52 4.87
C ASN A 68 -3.01 -14.88 3.80
N TYR A 69 -3.00 -16.14 3.38
CA TYR A 69 -3.93 -16.65 2.36
C TYR A 69 -5.39 -16.46 2.76
N GLU A 70 -5.73 -16.60 4.05
CA GLU A 70 -7.11 -16.41 4.51
C GLU A 70 -7.60 -14.97 4.29
N GLU A 71 -6.76 -13.97 4.55
CA GLU A 71 -7.10 -12.57 4.28
C GLU A 71 -7.20 -12.34 2.77
N TRP A 72 -6.23 -12.82 2.00
CA TRP A 72 -6.22 -12.69 0.54
C TRP A 72 -7.40 -13.41 -0.14
N SER A 73 -7.74 -14.62 0.32
CA SER A 73 -8.74 -15.50 -0.29
C SER A 73 -10.17 -15.13 0.08
N ASN A 74 -10.40 -14.40 1.18
CA ASN A 74 -11.73 -13.90 1.54
C ASN A 74 -12.19 -12.72 0.66
N GLY A 75 -11.41 -12.32 -0.35
CA GLY A 75 -11.71 -11.13 -1.16
C GLY A 75 -11.53 -9.84 -0.37
N THR A 76 -10.56 -9.82 0.56
CA THR A 76 -10.30 -8.64 1.39
C THR A 76 -10.00 -7.43 0.53
N GLU A 77 -10.68 -6.32 0.83
CA GLU A 77 -10.40 -5.03 0.23
C GLU A 77 -9.14 -4.45 0.88
N PHE A 78 -8.12 -4.19 0.06
CA PHE A 78 -6.88 -3.55 0.45
C PHE A 78 -6.95 -2.08 0.10
N THR A 79 -6.79 -1.21 1.09
CA THR A 79 -6.76 0.23 0.91
C THR A 79 -5.35 0.73 1.20
N CYS A 80 -4.68 1.30 0.20
CA CYS A 80 -3.42 1.99 0.41
C CYS A 80 -3.67 3.50 0.47
N THR A 81 -3.43 4.10 1.63
CA THR A 81 -3.54 5.52 1.90
C THR A 81 -2.16 6.16 1.92
N VAL A 82 -1.99 7.23 1.16
CA VAL A 82 -0.73 7.95 0.98
C VAL A 82 -0.96 9.43 1.28
N GLU A 83 -0.22 9.94 2.25
CA GLU A 83 -0.21 11.35 2.63
C GLU A 83 1.01 12.06 2.03
N HIS A 84 0.78 13.26 1.52
CA HIS A 84 1.81 14.10 0.93
C HIS A 84 1.64 15.53 1.45
N ARG A 85 2.74 16.19 1.85
CA ARG A 85 2.70 17.54 2.47
C ARG A 85 2.06 18.62 1.62
N GLU A 86 2.10 18.45 0.30
CA GLU A 86 1.50 19.38 -0.68
C GLU A 86 0.03 19.08 -1.01
N LEU A 87 -0.53 18.00 -0.46
CA LEU A 87 -1.94 17.66 -0.59
C LEU A 87 -2.65 17.94 0.74
N ALA A 88 -3.78 18.63 0.69
CA ALA A 88 -4.62 18.83 1.88
C ALA A 88 -5.28 17.52 2.33
N GLU A 89 -5.56 16.62 1.40
CA GLU A 89 -6.17 15.31 1.67
C GLU A 89 -5.26 14.17 1.19
N PRO A 90 -5.17 13.06 1.95
CA PRO A 90 -4.47 11.86 1.50
C PRO A 90 -5.07 11.29 0.22
N LYS A 91 -4.22 10.63 -0.57
CA LYS A 91 -4.68 9.78 -1.67
C LYS A 91 -4.75 8.33 -1.25
N GLU A 92 -5.94 7.76 -1.41
CA GLU A 92 -6.19 6.35 -1.17
C GLU A 92 -6.51 5.60 -2.47
N LYS A 93 -5.96 4.39 -2.58
CA LYS A 93 -6.30 3.40 -3.60
C LYS A 93 -6.94 2.21 -2.91
N THR A 94 -8.11 1.81 -3.37
CA THR A 94 -8.68 0.51 -3.02
C THR A 94 -8.35 -0.50 -4.10
N PHE A 95 -8.02 -1.71 -3.67
CA PHE A 95 -7.79 -2.87 -4.50
C PHE A 95 -8.50 -4.05 -3.86
N SER A 96 -9.41 -4.66 -4.60
CA SER A 96 -10.00 -5.95 -4.24
C SER A 96 -9.57 -6.96 -5.28
N ARG A 97 -9.37 -8.21 -4.84
CA ARG A 97 -9.14 -9.31 -5.76
C ARG A 97 -10.42 -9.57 -6.53
N GLU A 98 -10.44 -9.26 -7.82
CA GLU A 98 -11.46 -9.75 -8.74
C GLU A 98 -11.25 -11.26 -8.92
N ASN A 99 -12.30 -12.05 -8.73
CA ASN A 99 -12.25 -13.50 -8.60
C ASN A 99 -12.43 -14.20 -9.95
#